data_AF-A0AA43R0Q1-F1
#
_entry.id   AF-A0AA43R0Q1-F1
#
_cell.length_a   1.000
_cell.length_b   1.000
_cell.length_c   1.000
_cell.angle_alpha   90.00
_cell.angle_beta   90.00
_cell.angle_gamma   90.00
#
_symmetry.space_group_name_H-M   'P 1'
#
loop_
_entity.id
_entity.type
_entity.pdbx_description
1 polymer ?
#
loop_
_entity_poly.entity_id
_entity_poly.type
_entity_poly.pdbx_seq_one_letter_code
_entity_poly.pdbx_strand_id
1 'polypeptide(L)'
;MWNFFNDINFNLEAKYNFKIVEEDNTDYLIRNLIDYENNTSKKSIRINKNTFSIRDCLIISNLSYVSDILNSISKSWIQEKINNNENWNTNIILDQEKVETIIEQINLKIGFEYLFKDIDNNKLIKSIFTINEKLLISKNNLLNILDILSSSNFKPLIIVKDLTYINIEELIKYSNLNFLILTSDFTKYIQSYNQLELVSFYNGEILFDIKSCTPIINFFENIKNKEIKENENFFLNKEEEKQFKFNFFDIKKSFFE
;
A
#
# COMPACT_ATOMS: atom_id res chain seq x y z
N MET A 1 3.32 -32.32 13.53
CA MET A 1 4.50 -31.69 12.92
C MET A 1 4.03 -30.39 12.33
N TRP A 2 4.58 -29.26 12.76
CA TRP A 2 4.16 -27.96 12.27
C TRP A 2 4.74 -27.79 10.85
N ASN A 3 3.89 -27.56 9.85
CA ASN A 3 4.34 -27.47 8.46
C ASN A 3 4.78 -26.02 8.17
N PHE A 4 6.08 -25.77 8.19
CA PHE A 4 6.66 -24.45 7.88
C PHE A 4 7.47 -24.49 6.57
N PHE A 5 7.59 -23.35 5.88
CA PHE A 5 8.53 -23.17 4.77
C PHE A 5 9.65 -22.23 5.21
N ASN A 6 10.89 -22.58 4.87
CA ASN A 6 12.05 -21.69 4.93
C ASN A 6 12.26 -21.13 3.53
N ASP A 7 12.24 -19.80 3.37
CA ASP A 7 12.64 -19.22 2.09
C ASP A 7 13.44 -17.93 2.24
N ILE A 8 14.58 -17.90 1.55
CA ILE A 8 15.41 -16.72 1.33
C ILE A 8 14.71 -15.77 0.33
N ASN A 9 13.74 -16.26 -0.47
CA ASN A 9 13.07 -15.53 -1.56
C ASN A 9 11.73 -14.89 -1.19
N PHE A 10 11.42 -14.68 0.10
CA PHE A 10 10.16 -14.08 0.55
C PHE A 10 8.92 -14.67 -0.15
N ASN A 11 8.89 -16.01 -0.23
CA ASN A 11 7.81 -16.75 -0.85
C ASN A 11 6.66 -16.90 0.14
N LEU A 12 5.60 -16.13 -0.10
CA LEU A 12 4.41 -16.07 0.73
C LEU A 12 3.26 -16.82 0.08
N GLU A 13 2.62 -17.71 0.85
CA GLU A 13 1.32 -18.27 0.49
C GLU A 13 0.24 -17.39 1.11
N ALA A 14 -0.52 -16.69 0.27
CA ALA A 14 -1.62 -15.85 0.71
C ALA A 14 -2.95 -16.56 0.46
N LYS A 15 -3.66 -16.88 1.55
CA LYS A 15 -5.02 -17.45 1.51
C LYS A 15 -6.00 -16.53 0.78
N TYR A 16 -5.74 -15.22 0.82
CA TYR A 16 -6.46 -14.18 0.10
C TYR A 16 -5.50 -13.36 -0.78
N ASN A 17 -5.94 -12.19 -1.22
CA ASN A 17 -5.12 -11.20 -1.91
C ASN A 17 -4.23 -10.37 -0.97
N PHE A 18 -4.11 -10.74 0.30
CA PHE A 18 -3.28 -10.04 1.28
C PHE A 18 -2.53 -11.00 2.21
N LYS A 19 -1.39 -10.54 2.73
CA LYS A 19 -0.58 -11.24 3.72
C LYS A 19 -0.04 -10.25 4.75
N ILE A 20 0.10 -10.67 6.00
CA ILE A 20 0.73 -9.91 7.08
C ILE A 20 2.09 -10.52 7.36
N VAL A 21 3.13 -9.70 7.43
CA VAL A 21 4.44 -10.10 7.93
C VAL A 21 4.74 -9.28 9.17
N GLU A 22 4.95 -9.98 10.27
CA GLU A 22 5.43 -9.39 11.51
C GLU A 22 6.96 -9.38 11.55
N GLU A 23 7.52 -8.19 11.76
CA GLU A 23 8.96 -7.93 11.92
C GLU A 23 9.13 -6.70 12.82
N ASP A 24 10.08 -6.75 13.74
CA ASP A 24 10.35 -5.65 14.68
C ASP A 24 10.84 -4.41 13.96
N ASN A 25 11.63 -4.60 12.89
CA ASN A 25 12.12 -3.52 12.03
C ASN A 25 11.70 -3.71 10.57
N THR A 26 10.51 -3.21 10.24
CA THR A 26 9.95 -3.28 8.89
C THR A 26 10.78 -2.54 7.82
N ASP A 27 11.54 -1.49 8.20
CA ASP A 27 12.47 -0.82 7.29
C ASP A 27 13.70 -1.69 6.96
N TYR A 28 14.19 -2.44 7.94
CA TYR A 28 15.31 -3.38 7.73
C TYR A 28 14.92 -4.48 6.75
N LEU A 29 13.70 -5.04 6.87
CA LEU A 29 13.17 -5.98 5.91
C LEU A 29 13.10 -5.37 4.49
N ILE A 30 12.55 -4.16 4.33
CA ILE A 30 12.49 -3.49 3.02
C ILE A 30 13.89 -3.32 2.43
N ARG A 31 14.87 -2.91 3.24
CA ARG A 31 16.26 -2.79 2.81
C ARG A 31 16.83 -4.13 2.34
N ASN A 32 16.63 -5.21 3.09
CA ASN A 32 17.11 -6.54 2.72
C ASN A 32 16.52 -7.00 1.37
N LEU A 33 15.24 -6.72 1.12
CA LEU A 33 14.60 -7.02 -0.16
C LEU A 33 15.26 -6.22 -1.29
N ILE A 34 15.52 -4.92 -1.09
CA ILE A 34 16.22 -4.08 -2.08
C ILE A 34 17.64 -4.61 -2.37
N ASP A 35 18.40 -4.93 -1.32
CA ASP A 35 19.76 -5.43 -1.43
C ASP A 35 19.81 -6.79 -2.14
N TYR A 36 18.83 -7.67 -1.88
CA TYR A 36 18.66 -8.92 -2.62
C TYR A 36 18.46 -8.69 -4.13
N GLU A 37 17.58 -7.76 -4.53
CA GLU A 37 17.36 -7.49 -5.95
C GLU A 37 18.58 -6.85 -6.62
N ASN A 38 19.29 -5.98 -5.90
CA ASN A 38 20.55 -5.39 -6.38
C ASN A 38 21.61 -6.46 -6.67
N ASN A 39 21.75 -7.43 -5.76
CA ASN A 39 22.80 -8.45 -5.83
C ASN A 39 22.47 -9.58 -6.80
N THR A 40 21.19 -9.94 -6.93
CA THR A 40 20.77 -11.12 -7.71
C THR A 40 20.13 -10.77 -9.06
N SER A 41 19.72 -9.52 -9.27
CA SER A 41 18.87 -9.09 -10.39
C SER A 41 17.55 -9.87 -10.51
N LYS A 42 17.13 -10.56 -9.44
CA LYS A 42 15.85 -11.27 -9.36
C LYS A 42 14.87 -10.46 -8.54
N LYS A 43 13.57 -10.64 -8.83
CA LYS A 43 12.48 -10.08 -8.04
C LYS A 43 12.47 -10.71 -6.63
N SER A 44 12.24 -9.88 -5.61
CA SER A 44 12.40 -10.25 -4.19
C SER A 44 11.14 -10.79 -3.51
N ILE A 45 9.94 -10.52 -4.04
CA ILE A 45 8.69 -10.88 -3.38
C ILE A 45 7.89 -11.82 -4.27
N ARG A 46 7.42 -12.93 -3.71
CA ARG A 46 6.43 -13.78 -4.35
C ARG A 46 5.22 -13.94 -3.47
N ILE A 47 4.05 -13.62 -4.01
CA ILE A 47 2.77 -13.87 -3.37
C ILE A 47 1.99 -14.81 -4.28
N ASN A 48 1.69 -16.01 -3.79
CA ASN A 48 1.07 -17.07 -4.58
C ASN A 48 1.90 -17.40 -5.84
N LYS A 49 1.31 -17.21 -7.03
CA LYS A 49 1.97 -17.43 -8.33
C LYS A 49 2.62 -16.17 -8.91
N ASN A 50 2.40 -15.01 -8.30
CA ASN A 50 2.87 -13.73 -8.81
C ASN A 50 4.20 -13.34 -8.16
N THR A 51 5.11 -12.82 -8.96
CA THR A 51 6.42 -12.33 -8.48
C THR A 51 6.55 -10.84 -8.76
N PHE A 52 6.87 -10.08 -7.70
CA PHE A 52 6.93 -8.63 -7.67
C PHE A 52 8.36 -8.18 -7.35
N SER A 53 8.80 -7.12 -8.03
CA SER A 53 10.00 -6.40 -7.60
C SER A 53 9.62 -5.41 -6.51
N ILE A 54 10.41 -5.28 -5.45
CA ILE A 54 10.22 -4.27 -4.40
C ILE A 54 10.25 -2.85 -4.99
N ARG A 55 11.00 -2.65 -6.09
CA ARG A 55 11.10 -1.36 -6.79
C ARG A 55 9.83 -0.96 -7.52
N ASP A 56 9.01 -1.94 -7.87
CA ASP A 56 7.71 -1.73 -8.55
C ASP A 56 6.53 -1.75 -7.55
N CYS A 57 6.80 -1.93 -6.26
CA CYS A 57 5.79 -1.94 -5.21
C CYS A 57 5.42 -0.52 -4.79
N LEU A 58 4.15 -0.33 -4.40
CA LEU A 58 3.69 0.90 -3.78
C LEU A 58 3.79 0.77 -2.26
N ILE A 59 4.78 1.41 -1.65
CA ILE A 59 5.00 1.37 -0.20
C ILE A 59 4.31 2.58 0.46
N ILE A 60 3.39 2.30 1.37
CA ILE A 60 2.55 3.29 2.06
C ILE A 60 2.77 3.20 3.57
N SER A 61 3.13 4.32 4.17
CA SER A 61 3.29 4.50 5.63
C SER A 61 2.63 5.81 6.08
N ASN A 62 2.58 6.07 7.38
CA ASN A 62 2.04 7.33 7.92
C ASN A 62 2.79 8.59 7.43
N LEU A 63 3.98 8.41 6.85
CA LEU A 63 4.81 9.49 6.30
C LEU A 63 4.68 9.64 4.78
N SER A 64 3.90 8.78 4.12
CA SER A 64 3.71 8.85 2.68
C SER A 64 2.83 10.06 2.31
N TYR A 65 3.27 10.83 1.32
CA TYR A 65 2.47 11.90 0.74
C TYR A 65 1.51 11.33 -0.32
N VAL A 66 0.30 11.89 -0.36
CA VAL A 66 -0.73 11.52 -1.33
C VAL A 66 -0.26 11.77 -2.77
N SER A 67 0.49 12.85 -2.99
CA SER A 67 1.00 13.21 -4.31
C SER A 67 1.97 12.17 -4.86
N ASP A 68 2.90 11.67 -4.05
CA ASP A 68 3.85 10.61 -4.43
C ASP A 68 3.11 9.35 -4.89
N ILE A 69 2.07 8.96 -4.14
CA ILE A 69 1.27 7.78 -4.46
C ILE A 69 0.52 7.97 -5.77
N LEU A 70 -0.19 9.07 -5.96
CA LEU A 70 -0.95 9.33 -7.20
C LEU A 70 -0.02 9.46 -8.42
N ASN A 71 1.15 10.05 -8.26
CA ASN A 71 2.16 10.17 -9.31
C ASN A 71 2.76 8.81 -9.71
N SER A 72 2.76 7.82 -8.80
CA SER A 72 3.20 6.45 -9.11
C SER A 72 2.22 5.68 -10.00
N ILE A 73 0.92 6.02 -9.98
CA ILE A 73 -0.13 5.35 -10.76
C ILE A 73 0.02 5.67 -12.25
N SER A 74 0.15 6.97 -12.55
CA SER A 74 0.57 7.45 -13.86
C SER A 74 1.24 8.81 -13.65
N LYS A 75 2.29 9.11 -14.43
CA LYS A 75 3.07 10.37 -14.36
C LYS A 75 2.22 11.64 -14.53
N SER A 76 0.91 11.52 -14.74
CA SER A 76 -0.01 12.61 -15.00
C SER A 76 -1.47 12.25 -14.70
N TRP A 77 -1.76 11.41 -13.70
CA TRP A 77 -3.15 11.00 -13.37
C TRP A 77 -4.08 12.21 -13.24
N ILE A 78 -3.62 13.26 -12.55
CA ILE A 78 -4.36 14.51 -12.39
C ILE A 78 -4.60 15.22 -13.72
N GLN A 79 -3.58 15.32 -14.59
CA GLN A 79 -3.72 15.98 -15.89
C GLN A 79 -4.66 15.19 -16.80
N GLU A 80 -4.58 13.86 -16.79
CA GLU A 80 -5.51 13.00 -17.51
C GLU A 80 -6.95 13.25 -17.04
N LYS A 81 -7.19 13.30 -15.72
CA LYS A 81 -8.52 13.58 -15.18
C LYS A 81 -9.03 14.98 -15.50
N ILE A 82 -8.16 15.99 -15.52
CA ILE A 82 -8.54 17.36 -15.91
C ILE A 82 -8.88 17.40 -17.40
N ASN A 83 -8.02 16.85 -18.26
CA ASN A 83 -8.23 16.84 -19.71
C ASN A 83 -9.48 16.06 -20.14
N ASN A 84 -9.82 15.01 -19.41
CA ASN A 84 -11.01 14.20 -19.68
C ASN A 84 -12.29 14.78 -19.04
N ASN A 85 -12.21 15.89 -18.31
CA ASN A 85 -13.38 16.52 -17.72
C ASN A 85 -14.14 17.30 -18.80
N GLU A 86 -15.42 17.00 -19.00
CA GLU A 86 -16.25 17.65 -20.04
C GLU A 86 -16.37 19.18 -19.85
N ASN A 87 -16.23 19.67 -18.62
CA ASN A 87 -16.25 21.12 -18.33
C ASN A 87 -14.90 21.79 -18.57
N TRP A 88 -13.82 21.02 -18.76
CA TRP A 88 -12.51 21.56 -19.08
C TRP A 88 -12.40 21.82 -20.58
N ASN A 89 -12.75 23.04 -20.99
CA ASN A 89 -12.58 23.52 -22.35
C ASN A 89 -11.84 24.86 -22.34
N THR A 90 -10.69 24.91 -23.01
CA THR A 90 -9.82 26.11 -23.05
C THR A 90 -10.49 27.32 -23.69
N ASN A 91 -11.49 27.10 -24.55
CA ASN A 91 -12.29 28.18 -25.14
C ASN A 91 -13.28 28.80 -24.13
N ILE A 92 -13.57 28.10 -23.03
CA ILE A 92 -14.42 28.61 -21.94
C ILE A 92 -13.57 29.39 -20.93
N ILE A 93 -12.32 28.98 -20.70
CA ILE A 93 -11.43 29.56 -19.68
C ILE A 93 -10.84 30.90 -20.16
N LEU A 94 -10.50 31.00 -21.43
CA LEU A 94 -9.97 32.21 -22.05
C LEU A 94 -10.91 32.67 -23.15
N ASP A 95 -11.33 33.94 -23.06
CA ASP A 95 -12.08 34.61 -24.12
C ASP A 95 -11.13 34.89 -25.28
N GLN A 96 -11.19 34.01 -26.28
CA GLN A 96 -10.25 33.95 -27.38
C GLN A 96 -10.25 35.25 -28.20
N GLU A 97 -11.42 35.87 -28.38
CA GLU A 97 -11.60 37.16 -29.10
C GLU A 97 -10.94 38.32 -28.33
N LYS A 98 -11.11 38.36 -27.00
CA LYS A 98 -10.44 39.38 -26.18
C LYS A 98 -8.93 39.25 -26.22
N VAL A 99 -8.39 38.02 -26.18
CA VAL A 99 -6.94 37.79 -26.25
C VAL A 99 -6.38 38.28 -27.59
N GLU A 100 -7.06 37.99 -28.70
CA GLU A 100 -6.65 38.47 -30.03
C GLU A 100 -6.69 39.99 -30.14
N THR A 101 -7.76 40.61 -29.62
CA THR A 101 -7.89 42.08 -29.59
C THR A 101 -6.73 42.74 -28.82
N ILE A 102 -6.31 42.17 -27.69
CA ILE A 102 -5.17 42.69 -26.91
C ILE A 102 -3.86 42.57 -27.70
N ILE A 103 -3.65 41.44 -28.38
CA ILE A 103 -2.44 41.21 -29.19
C ILE A 103 -2.36 42.23 -30.33
N GLU A 104 -3.48 42.45 -31.04
CA GLU A 104 -3.56 43.43 -32.13
C GLU A 104 -3.27 44.85 -31.64
N GLN A 105 -3.86 45.27 -30.52
CA GLN A 105 -3.62 46.59 -29.93
C GLN A 105 -2.13 46.82 -29.59
N ILE A 106 -1.46 45.80 -29.06
CA ILE A 106 -0.04 45.88 -28.71
C ILE A 106 0.82 45.94 -29.98
N ASN A 107 0.60 45.05 -30.94
CA ASN A 107 1.36 45.02 -32.20
C ASN A 107 1.18 46.31 -33.00
N LEU A 108 -0.05 46.84 -33.07
CA LEU A 108 -0.33 48.14 -33.70
C LEU A 108 0.42 49.28 -33.03
N LYS A 109 0.47 49.30 -31.69
CA LYS A 109 1.20 50.34 -30.94
C LYS A 109 2.70 50.27 -31.16
N ILE A 110 3.25 49.08 -31.35
CA ILE A 110 4.69 48.85 -31.58
C ILE A 110 5.07 49.08 -33.05
N GLY A 111 4.15 48.85 -34.00
CA GLY A 111 4.34 49.04 -35.43
C GLY A 111 4.87 47.82 -36.18
N PHE A 112 4.90 46.64 -35.55
CA PHE A 112 5.24 45.35 -36.16
C PHE A 112 4.65 44.18 -35.35
N GLU A 113 4.61 42.98 -35.94
CA GLU A 113 4.17 41.75 -35.26
C GLU A 113 5.21 41.31 -34.23
N TYR A 114 5.01 41.71 -32.98
CA TYR A 114 5.88 41.38 -31.86
C TYR A 114 5.32 40.24 -30.99
N LEU A 115 4.02 40.27 -30.75
CA LEU A 115 3.30 39.33 -29.87
C LEU A 115 2.41 38.41 -30.70
N PHE A 116 2.40 37.12 -30.34
CA PHE A 116 1.55 36.09 -30.94
C PHE A 116 0.94 35.21 -29.86
N LYS A 117 -0.14 34.53 -30.23
CA LYS A 117 -0.89 33.64 -29.36
C LYS A 117 -0.27 32.24 -29.37
N ASP A 118 0.17 31.77 -28.21
CA ASP A 118 0.68 30.41 -27.99
C ASP A 118 0.12 29.87 -26.67
N ILE A 119 -0.98 29.11 -26.74
CA ILE A 119 -1.63 28.52 -25.56
C ILE A 119 -1.22 27.05 -25.45
N ASP A 120 -0.42 26.76 -24.44
CA ASP A 120 -0.06 25.40 -24.05
C ASP A 120 -0.96 24.94 -22.89
N ASN A 121 -1.85 23.99 -23.18
CA ASN A 121 -2.81 23.46 -22.19
C ASN A 121 -2.12 22.83 -20.97
N ASN A 122 -0.96 22.21 -21.14
CA ASN A 122 -0.24 21.62 -20.01
C ASN A 122 0.35 22.72 -19.11
N LYS A 123 0.85 23.82 -19.70
CA LYS A 123 1.26 25.00 -18.92
C LYS A 123 0.07 25.68 -18.24
N LEU A 124 -1.08 25.76 -18.92
CA LEU A 124 -2.30 26.33 -18.37
C LEU A 124 -2.81 25.54 -17.16
N ILE A 125 -2.88 24.21 -17.26
CA ILE A 125 -3.25 23.32 -16.16
C ILE A 125 -2.33 23.54 -14.95
N LYS A 126 -1.02 23.56 -15.17
CA LYS A 126 -0.03 23.82 -14.10
C LYS A 126 -0.12 25.21 -13.49
N SER A 127 -0.69 26.18 -14.23
CA SER A 127 -0.87 27.55 -13.75
C SER A 127 -2.18 27.73 -12.96
N ILE A 128 -3.22 26.95 -13.28
CA ILE A 128 -4.53 27.01 -12.62
C ILE A 128 -4.61 26.09 -11.41
N PHE A 129 -4.05 24.88 -11.52
CA PHE A 129 -4.12 23.87 -10.48
C PHE A 129 -2.77 23.68 -9.81
N THR A 130 -2.78 23.61 -8.49
CA THR A 130 -1.61 23.27 -7.68
C THR A 130 -1.90 22.02 -6.87
N ILE A 131 -0.96 21.08 -6.84
CA ILE A 131 -1.05 19.87 -6.04
C ILE A 131 -0.63 20.20 -4.60
N ASN A 132 -1.40 19.72 -3.62
CA ASN A 132 -0.99 19.80 -2.23
C ASN A 132 0.05 18.71 -1.92
N GLU A 133 1.31 19.01 -2.22
CA GLU A 133 2.46 18.13 -1.96
C GLU A 133 2.69 17.81 -0.48
N LYS A 134 2.03 18.53 0.44
CA LYS A 134 2.18 18.34 1.89
C LYS A 134 1.10 17.46 2.51
N LEU A 135 0.13 16.98 1.72
CA LEU A 135 -0.95 16.15 2.22
C LEU A 135 -0.45 14.73 2.51
N LEU A 136 -0.34 14.40 3.80
CA LEU A 136 -0.03 13.05 4.26
C LEU A 136 -1.21 12.10 4.08
N ILE A 137 -0.90 10.81 4.01
CA ILE A 137 -1.91 9.76 4.00
C ILE A 137 -2.73 9.77 5.31
N SER A 138 -4.01 9.43 5.18
CA SER A 138 -4.97 9.22 6.26
C SER A 138 -5.89 8.06 5.87
N LYS A 139 -6.70 7.56 6.81
CA LYS A 139 -7.67 6.51 6.49
C LYS A 139 -8.56 6.89 5.29
N ASN A 140 -9.14 8.09 5.31
CA ASN A 140 -10.12 8.51 4.31
C ASN A 140 -9.49 8.64 2.91
N ASN A 141 -8.33 9.29 2.80
CA ASN A 141 -7.70 9.46 1.50
C ASN A 141 -7.07 8.16 0.98
N LEU A 142 -6.63 7.25 1.85
CA LEU A 142 -6.13 5.94 1.44
C LEU A 142 -7.23 5.12 0.76
N LEU A 143 -8.42 5.05 1.36
CA LEU A 143 -9.54 4.30 0.77
C LEU A 143 -9.90 4.85 -0.63
N ASN A 144 -9.95 6.18 -0.78
CA ASN A 144 -10.17 6.80 -2.08
C ASN A 144 -9.06 6.45 -3.10
N ILE A 145 -7.80 6.38 -2.66
CA ILE A 145 -6.67 5.96 -3.52
C ILE A 145 -6.81 4.49 -3.91
N LEU A 146 -7.20 3.62 -2.99
CA LEU A 146 -7.44 2.21 -3.28
C LEU A 146 -8.57 2.02 -4.29
N ASP A 147 -9.64 2.82 -4.21
CA ASP A 147 -10.72 2.84 -5.21
C ASP A 147 -10.18 3.21 -6.61
N ILE A 148 -9.33 4.23 -6.70
CA ILE A 148 -8.67 4.63 -7.95
C ILE A 148 -7.78 3.50 -8.49
N LEU A 149 -6.94 2.90 -7.65
CA LEU A 149 -6.06 1.79 -8.03
C LEU A 149 -6.87 0.57 -8.49
N SER A 150 -7.97 0.26 -7.81
CA SER A 150 -8.85 -0.85 -8.11
C SER A 150 -9.51 -0.73 -9.49
N SER A 151 -9.75 0.49 -9.97
CA SER A 151 -10.32 0.76 -11.31
C SER A 151 -9.25 0.96 -12.40
N SER A 152 -7.99 1.21 -12.02
CA SER A 152 -6.90 1.39 -12.98
C SER A 152 -6.38 0.07 -13.56
N ASN A 153 -5.72 0.14 -14.72
CA ASN A 153 -5.00 -1.01 -15.30
C ASN A 153 -3.67 -1.31 -14.58
N PHE A 154 -3.17 -0.38 -13.78
CA PHE A 154 -1.96 -0.54 -12.99
C PHE A 154 -2.27 -1.28 -11.68
N LYS A 155 -1.67 -2.46 -11.49
CA LYS A 155 -1.92 -3.35 -10.34
C LYS A 155 -0.62 -3.66 -9.59
N PRO A 156 -0.04 -2.69 -8.88
CA PRO A 156 1.16 -2.94 -8.08
C PRO A 156 0.83 -3.84 -6.89
N LEU A 157 1.86 -4.46 -6.31
CA LEU A 157 1.78 -4.93 -4.93
C LEU A 157 1.80 -3.70 -4.01
N ILE A 158 0.80 -3.59 -3.15
CA ILE A 158 0.67 -2.50 -2.19
C ILE A 158 1.24 -2.97 -0.86
N ILE A 159 2.32 -2.35 -0.41
CA ILE A 159 2.94 -2.63 0.88
C ILE A 159 2.48 -1.58 1.88
N VAL A 160 1.74 -1.99 2.90
CA VAL A 160 1.27 -1.12 3.98
C VAL A 160 2.18 -1.34 5.18
N LYS A 161 2.81 -0.27 5.66
CA LYS A 161 3.72 -0.31 6.82
C LYS A 161 3.10 0.36 8.04
N ASP A 162 2.83 -0.43 9.08
CA ASP A 162 2.37 0.02 10.41
C ASP A 162 1.17 1.00 10.38
N LEU A 163 0.27 0.88 9.39
CA LEU A 163 -0.97 1.66 9.33
C LEU A 163 -2.07 0.99 10.15
N THR A 164 -2.23 1.39 11.40
CA THR A 164 -3.16 0.74 12.35
C THR A 164 -4.64 0.99 12.07
N TYR A 165 -4.97 1.92 11.18
CA TYR A 165 -6.34 2.26 10.83
C TYR A 165 -6.90 1.39 9.68
N ILE A 166 -6.09 0.50 9.11
CA ILE A 166 -6.51 -0.45 8.07
C ILE A 166 -7.12 -1.69 8.72
N ASN A 167 -8.35 -2.02 8.31
CA ASN A 167 -8.97 -3.29 8.65
C ASN A 167 -8.87 -4.24 7.44
N ILE A 168 -8.51 -5.49 7.69
CA ILE A 168 -8.47 -6.55 6.67
C ILE A 168 -9.81 -6.70 5.95
N GLU A 169 -10.93 -6.56 6.66
CA GLU A 169 -12.27 -6.63 6.06
C GLU A 169 -12.48 -5.53 5.02
N GLU A 170 -11.85 -4.36 5.18
CA GLU A 170 -11.86 -3.29 4.19
C GLU A 170 -11.01 -3.67 2.96
N LEU A 171 -9.86 -4.34 3.16
CA LEU A 171 -8.98 -4.79 2.09
C LEU A 171 -9.59 -5.88 1.20
N ILE A 172 -10.46 -6.74 1.77
CA ILE A 172 -11.16 -7.80 1.01
C ILE A 172 -11.98 -7.22 -0.13
N LYS A 173 -12.48 -5.98 0.00
CA LYS A 173 -13.24 -5.30 -1.06
C LYS A 173 -12.41 -5.06 -2.33
N TYR A 174 -11.09 -5.01 -2.18
CA TYR A 174 -10.13 -4.75 -3.25
C TYR A 174 -9.48 -6.04 -3.75
N SER A 175 -10.28 -7.05 -4.05
CA SER A 175 -9.83 -8.41 -4.40
C SER A 175 -8.89 -8.50 -5.61
N ASN A 176 -8.87 -7.46 -6.46
CA ASN A 176 -8.00 -7.36 -7.64
C ASN A 176 -6.63 -6.70 -7.35
N LEU A 177 -6.42 -6.19 -6.14
CA LEU A 177 -5.15 -5.64 -5.66
C LEU A 177 -4.48 -6.66 -4.75
N ASN A 178 -3.15 -6.73 -4.77
CA ASN A 178 -2.39 -7.54 -3.81
C ASN A 178 -1.85 -6.64 -2.70
N PHE A 179 -1.93 -7.10 -1.46
CA PHE A 179 -1.46 -6.35 -0.30
C PHE A 179 -0.43 -7.16 0.51
N LEU A 180 0.57 -6.45 1.01
CA LEU A 180 1.49 -6.96 2.02
C LEU A 180 1.49 -5.98 3.19
N ILE A 181 1.06 -6.43 4.36
CA ILE A 181 1.05 -5.62 5.58
C ILE A 181 2.32 -5.94 6.34
N LEU A 182 3.19 -4.96 6.51
CA LEU A 182 4.38 -5.05 7.35
C LEU A 182 4.07 -4.36 8.68
N THR A 183 4.24 -5.08 9.78
CA THR A 183 3.90 -4.59 11.11
C THR A 183 4.85 -5.12 12.16
N SER A 184 5.03 -4.37 13.24
CA SER A 184 5.65 -4.85 14.48
C SER A 184 4.71 -5.68 15.37
N ASP A 185 3.41 -5.65 15.07
CA ASP A 185 2.38 -6.32 15.86
C ASP A 185 1.20 -6.73 14.96
N PHE A 186 1.08 -8.02 14.67
CA PHE A 186 0.00 -8.53 13.82
C PHE A 186 -1.38 -8.41 14.48
N THR A 187 -1.46 -8.38 15.82
CA THR A 187 -2.73 -8.39 16.58
C THR A 187 -3.56 -7.11 16.38
N LYS A 188 -2.95 -6.08 15.78
CA LYS A 188 -3.65 -4.86 15.34
C LYS A 188 -4.53 -5.07 14.11
N TYR A 189 -4.28 -6.12 13.33
CA TYR A 189 -4.91 -6.37 12.03
C TYR A 189 -5.84 -7.58 12.03
N ILE A 190 -5.50 -8.61 12.80
CA ILE A 190 -6.32 -9.82 12.97
C ILE A 190 -6.78 -9.97 14.41
N GLN A 191 -7.97 -10.53 14.60
CA GLN A 191 -8.59 -10.69 15.92
C GLN A 191 -8.90 -12.14 16.27
N SER A 192 -8.97 -13.06 15.32
CA SER A 192 -9.38 -14.45 15.54
C SER A 192 -8.36 -15.50 15.07
N TYR A 193 -8.42 -16.71 15.64
CA TYR A 193 -7.44 -17.78 15.38
C TYR A 193 -7.42 -18.26 13.93
N ASN A 194 -8.55 -18.33 13.24
CA ASN A 194 -8.63 -18.69 11.82
C ASN A 194 -7.91 -17.69 10.90
N GLN A 195 -7.63 -16.47 11.38
CA GLN A 195 -6.89 -15.44 10.66
C GLN A 195 -5.37 -15.57 10.84
N LEU A 196 -4.88 -16.42 11.76
CA LEU A 196 -3.44 -16.61 11.97
C LEU A 196 -2.72 -17.11 10.71
N GLU A 197 -3.41 -17.84 9.83
CA GLU A 197 -2.86 -18.29 8.53
C GLU A 197 -2.53 -17.12 7.58
N LEU A 198 -2.96 -15.91 7.91
CA LEU A 198 -2.62 -14.68 7.18
C LEU A 198 -1.28 -14.10 7.61
N VAL A 199 -0.67 -14.62 8.68
CA VAL A 199 0.52 -14.07 9.31
C VAL A 199 1.75 -14.90 8.99
N SER A 200 2.85 -14.21 8.71
CA SER A 200 4.19 -14.75 8.66
C SER A 200 5.10 -13.97 9.61
N PHE A 201 6.17 -14.60 10.10
CA PHE A 201 7.16 -13.98 10.97
C PHE A 201 8.49 -13.89 10.26
N TYR A 202 9.12 -12.72 10.30
CA TYR A 202 10.49 -12.54 9.85
C TYR A 202 11.39 -12.26 11.06
N ASN A 203 12.64 -12.70 11.01
CA ASN A 203 13.65 -12.44 12.05
C ASN A 203 14.94 -11.82 11.48
N GLY A 204 14.87 -11.19 10.31
CA GLY A 204 16.04 -10.65 9.62
C GLY A 204 16.78 -11.64 8.72
N GLU A 205 16.56 -12.95 8.84
CA GLU A 205 17.20 -13.97 8.01
C GLU A 205 16.20 -14.92 7.35
N ILE A 206 15.22 -15.38 8.12
CA ILE A 206 14.29 -16.42 7.73
C ILE A 206 12.86 -15.89 7.89
N LEU A 207 12.04 -16.20 6.90
CA LEU A 207 10.60 -15.97 6.93
C LEU A 207 9.89 -17.29 7.27
N PHE A 208 9.06 -17.28 8.30
CA PHE A 208 8.22 -18.39 8.72
C PHE A 208 6.76 -18.10 8.41
N ASP A 209 6.15 -18.94 7.59
CA ASP A 209 4.75 -18.79 7.22
C ASP A 209 3.83 -19.73 8.02
N ILE A 210 2.75 -19.20 8.61
CA ILE A 210 1.74 -20.01 9.31
C ILE A 210 0.81 -20.65 8.28
N LYS A 211 0.97 -21.96 8.04
CA LYS A 211 0.09 -22.71 7.12
C LYS A 211 -1.19 -23.24 7.74
N SER A 212 -1.19 -23.43 9.05
CA SER A 212 -2.32 -23.99 9.79
C SER A 212 -2.35 -23.39 11.18
N CYS A 213 -3.53 -22.89 11.56
CA CYS A 213 -3.75 -22.35 12.90
C CYS A 213 -3.97 -23.44 13.98
N THR A 214 -4.27 -24.68 13.59
CA THR A 214 -4.64 -25.76 14.52
C THR A 214 -3.59 -26.03 15.61
N PRO A 215 -2.26 -26.13 15.32
CA PRO A 215 -1.28 -26.36 16.37
C PRO A 215 -1.22 -25.21 17.39
N ILE A 216 -1.43 -23.97 16.93
CA ILE A 216 -1.46 -22.78 17.79
C ILE A 216 -2.72 -22.81 18.66
N ILE A 217 -3.88 -23.14 18.08
CA ILE A 217 -5.14 -23.30 18.82
C ILE A 217 -4.95 -24.33 19.95
N ASN A 218 -4.48 -25.53 19.64
CA ASN A 218 -4.25 -26.59 20.64
C ASN A 218 -3.31 -26.15 21.77
N PHE A 219 -2.29 -25.34 21.47
CA PHE A 219 -1.40 -24.77 22.48
C PHE A 219 -2.16 -23.86 23.45
N PHE A 220 -2.98 -22.94 22.93
CA PHE A 220 -3.79 -22.05 23.76
C PHE A 220 -4.91 -22.78 24.51
N GLU A 221 -5.48 -23.84 23.95
CA GLU A 221 -6.48 -24.68 24.64
C GLU A 221 -5.89 -25.32 25.90
N ASN A 222 -4.65 -25.83 25.82
CA ASN A 222 -3.95 -26.39 26.98
C ASN A 222 -3.69 -25.34 28.07
N ILE A 223 -3.33 -24.11 27.70
CA ILE A 223 -3.09 -23.01 28.65
C ILE A 223 -4.39 -22.55 29.30
N LYS A 224 -5.45 -22.36 28.50
CA LYS A 224 -6.74 -21.84 28.98
C LYS A 224 -7.61 -22.94 29.61
N ASN A 225 -7.23 -24.21 29.47
CA ASN A 225 -7.98 -25.39 29.91
C ASN A 225 -9.44 -25.37 29.41
N LYS A 226 -9.63 -24.99 28.14
CA LYS A 226 -10.92 -24.95 27.45
C LYS A 226 -10.74 -25.13 25.95
N GLU A 227 -11.78 -25.63 25.28
CA GLU A 227 -11.85 -25.63 23.81
C GLU A 227 -11.86 -24.19 23.27
N ILE A 228 -11.14 -23.95 22.17
CA ILE A 228 -11.07 -22.67 21.48
C ILE A 228 -11.62 -22.86 20.06
N LYS A 229 -12.63 -22.07 19.71
CA LYS A 229 -13.15 -22.07 18.35
C LYS A 229 -12.26 -21.23 17.44
N GLU A 230 -12.10 -21.62 16.18
CA GLU A 230 -11.20 -20.89 15.26
C GLU A 230 -11.63 -19.41 15.05
N ASN A 231 -12.92 -19.12 15.13
CA ASN A 231 -13.46 -17.76 15.01
C ASN A 231 -13.50 -17.00 16.35
N GLU A 232 -13.03 -17.60 17.45
CA GLU A 232 -12.94 -16.91 18.74
C GLU A 232 -11.88 -15.81 18.67
N ASN A 233 -12.17 -14.67 19.32
CA ASN A 233 -11.20 -13.60 19.45
C ASN A 233 -10.00 -14.05 20.32
N PHE A 234 -8.80 -13.56 20.01
CA PHE A 234 -7.60 -13.86 20.79
C PHE A 234 -7.77 -13.49 22.27
N PHE A 235 -8.33 -12.30 22.49
CA PHE A 235 -8.51 -11.62 23.77
C PHE A 235 -9.70 -10.66 23.72
N LEU A 236 -10.31 -10.40 24.87
CA LEU A 236 -11.45 -9.48 25.03
C LEU A 236 -11.08 -8.20 25.80
N ASN A 237 -9.93 -8.20 26.49
CA ASN A 237 -9.46 -7.08 27.31
C ASN A 237 -7.93 -6.97 27.28
N LYS A 238 -7.41 -5.87 27.83
CA LYS A 238 -5.96 -5.56 27.82
C LYS A 238 -5.10 -6.52 28.63
N GLU A 239 -5.65 -7.17 29.65
CA GLU A 239 -4.89 -8.14 30.45
C GLU A 239 -4.70 -9.44 29.67
N GLU A 240 -5.78 -9.93 29.05
CA GLU A 240 -5.74 -11.07 28.14
C GLU A 240 -4.85 -10.79 26.92
N GLU A 241 -4.85 -9.58 26.38
CA GLU A 241 -3.96 -9.19 25.28
C GLU A 241 -2.49 -9.37 25.66
N LYS A 242 -2.09 -8.91 26.86
CA LYS A 242 -0.72 -9.07 27.35
C LYS A 242 -0.35 -10.54 27.53
N GLN A 243 -1.25 -11.34 28.11
CA GLN A 243 -1.03 -12.78 28.28
C GLN A 243 -0.92 -13.49 26.94
N PHE A 244 -1.80 -13.15 25.99
CA PHE A 244 -1.76 -13.69 24.63
C PHE A 244 -0.42 -13.37 23.97
N LYS A 245 0.01 -12.10 23.98
CA LYS A 245 1.28 -11.66 23.40
C LYS A 245 2.48 -12.36 24.05
N PHE A 246 2.46 -12.55 25.36
CA PHE A 246 3.51 -13.28 26.07
C PHE A 246 3.57 -14.75 25.64
N ASN A 247 2.44 -15.47 25.70
CA ASN A 247 2.39 -16.87 25.30
C ASN A 247 2.71 -17.06 23.81
N PHE A 248 2.28 -16.11 22.97
CA PHE A 248 2.58 -16.15 21.54
C PHE A 248 4.05 -15.87 21.25
N PHE A 249 4.71 -15.03 22.05
CA PHE A 249 6.15 -14.85 21.97
C PHE A 249 6.91 -16.17 22.22
N ASP A 250 6.48 -16.97 23.19
CA ASP A 250 7.07 -18.29 23.44
C ASP A 250 6.88 -19.24 22.24
N ILE A 251 5.70 -19.22 21.61
CA ILE A 251 5.45 -19.94 20.36
C ILE A 251 6.38 -19.44 19.24
N LYS A 252 6.47 -18.12 19.06
CA LYS A 252 7.30 -17.49 18.02
C LYS A 252 8.77 -17.88 18.19
N LYS A 253 9.26 -17.90 19.42
CA LYS A 253 10.62 -18.31 19.76
C LYS A 253 10.92 -19.75 19.29
N SER A 254 9.96 -20.66 19.44
CA SER A 254 10.09 -22.04 18.95
C SER A 254 10.20 -22.18 17.42
N PHE A 255 9.90 -21.13 16.65
CA PHE A 255 10.10 -21.13 15.20
C PHE A 255 11.56 -20.86 14.82
N PHE A 256 12.31 -20.15 15.66
CA PHE A 256 13.64 -19.64 15.34
C PHE A 256 14.78 -20.33 16.09
N GLU A 257 14.47 -21.20 17.06
CA GLU A 257 15.42 -22.05 17.81
C GLU A 257 15.45 -23.49 17.29
#